data_AF-A0A9D7X1F8-F1
#
_entry.id   AF-A0A9D7X1F8-F1
#
_cell.length_a   1.000
_cell.length_b   1.000
_cell.length_c   1.000
_cell.angle_alpha   90.00
_cell.angle_beta   90.00
_cell.angle_gamma   90.00
#
_symmetry.space_group_name_H-M   'P 1'
#
loop_
_entity.id
_entity.type
_entity.pdbx_description
1 polymer ?
#
loop_
_entity_poly.entity_id
_entity_poly.type
_entity_poly.pdbx_seq_one_letter_code
_entity_poly.pdbx_strand_id
1 'polypeptide(L)'
;MYYSGEEIIEIAVRIEENGYAFYTAAAKAINKENDIKGLFLDLAEKELHHITIFQELAKRFEAEKFEFNLDEAEDYINYLAGQHIFGKAGAGVELAKSVHNPREALEIALKFENDSVTFYTELEKRTESDAKRLLHQVIEEEKEHAREIEGFI
;
A
#
# COMPACT_ATOMS: atom_id res chain seq x y z
N MET A 1 7.02 20.19 12.03
CA MET A 1 5.62 19.82 12.34
C MET A 1 5.46 18.30 12.38
N TYR A 2 5.68 17.62 13.51
CA TYR A 2 5.83 16.14 13.56
C TYR A 2 4.51 15.44 13.24
N TYR A 3 4.54 14.40 12.41
CA TYR A 3 3.44 13.42 12.37
C TYR A 3 3.56 12.54 13.61
N SER A 4 2.43 12.32 14.27
CA SER A 4 2.27 11.28 15.26
C SER A 4 2.37 9.89 14.61
N GLY A 5 2.72 8.88 15.40
CA GLY A 5 2.69 7.49 14.91
C GLY A 5 1.30 7.08 14.41
N GLU A 6 0.23 7.67 14.96
CA GLU A 6 -1.15 7.49 14.50
C GLU A 6 -1.35 7.97 13.07
N GLU A 7 -0.93 9.20 12.74
CA GLU A 7 -1.08 9.76 11.39
C GLU A 7 -0.31 8.96 10.33
N ILE A 8 0.85 8.40 10.68
CA ILE A 8 1.62 7.56 9.75
C ILE A 8 0.92 6.23 9.50
N ILE A 9 0.34 5.63 10.54
CA ILE A 9 -0.44 4.40 10.39
C ILE A 9 -1.74 4.67 9.61
N GLU A 10 -2.39 5.82 9.80
CA GLU A 10 -3.53 6.23 8.96
C GLU A 10 -3.16 6.37 7.48
N ILE A 11 -1.94 6.87 7.19
CA ILE A 11 -1.43 6.87 5.82
C ILE A 11 -1.31 5.43 5.33
N ALA A 12 -0.62 4.53 6.06
CA ALA A 12 -0.46 3.13 5.66
C ALA A 12 -1.79 2.42 5.41
N VAL A 13 -2.78 2.57 6.31
CA VAL A 13 -4.13 2.00 6.11
C VAL A 13 -4.77 2.52 4.83
N ARG A 14 -4.65 3.81 4.54
CA ARG A 14 -5.20 4.41 3.32
C ARG A 14 -4.49 3.93 2.05
N ILE A 15 -3.19 3.61 2.13
CA ILE A 15 -2.47 2.97 1.02
C ILE A 15 -3.17 1.66 0.68
N GLU A 16 -3.30 0.76 1.64
CA GLU A 16 -3.87 -0.58 1.41
C GLU A 16 -5.35 -0.53 1.04
N GLU A 17 -6.13 0.42 1.59
CA GLU A 17 -7.52 0.64 1.19
C GLU A 17 -7.62 1.03 -0.29
N ASN A 18 -6.67 1.83 -0.79
CA ASN A 18 -6.61 2.22 -2.19
C ASN A 18 -6.10 1.06 -3.07
N GLY A 19 -5.15 0.25 -2.61
CA GLY A 19 -4.72 -0.99 -3.26
C GLY A 19 -5.88 -1.97 -3.43
N TYR A 20 -6.56 -2.29 -2.31
CA TYR A 20 -7.78 -3.11 -2.28
C TYR A 20 -8.84 -2.62 -3.28
N ALA A 21 -9.13 -1.32 -3.25
CA ALA A 21 -10.15 -0.73 -4.11
C ALA A 21 -9.75 -0.78 -5.60
N PHE A 22 -8.47 -0.54 -5.89
CA PHE A 22 -7.93 -0.66 -7.25
C PHE A 22 -8.02 -2.09 -7.77
N TYR A 23 -7.49 -3.07 -7.02
CA TYR A 23 -7.48 -4.48 -7.44
C TYR A 23 -8.90 -5.04 -7.61
N THR A 24 -9.80 -4.73 -6.68
CA THR A 24 -11.21 -5.10 -6.79
C THR A 24 -11.86 -4.52 -8.05
N ALA A 25 -11.56 -3.26 -8.39
CA ALA A 25 -12.12 -2.61 -9.58
C ALA A 25 -11.48 -3.14 -10.88
N ALA A 26 -10.17 -3.37 -10.89
CA ALA A 26 -9.44 -3.96 -12.01
C ALA A 26 -9.94 -5.38 -12.32
N ALA A 27 -10.10 -6.23 -11.31
CA ALA A 27 -10.66 -7.57 -11.46
C ALA A 27 -12.09 -7.54 -12.04
N LYS A 28 -12.93 -6.59 -11.59
CA LYS A 28 -14.31 -6.42 -12.10
C LYS A 28 -14.35 -5.97 -13.56
N ALA A 29 -13.37 -5.19 -14.03
CA ALA A 29 -13.29 -4.76 -15.43
C ALA A 29 -12.95 -5.93 -16.39
N ILE A 30 -12.41 -7.04 -15.87
CA ILE A 30 -12.08 -8.23 -16.65
C ILE A 30 -13.30 -9.16 -16.76
N ASN A 31 -13.90 -9.18 -17.95
CA ASN A 31 -15.15 -9.93 -18.21
C ASN A 31 -15.01 -11.46 -18.16
N LYS A 32 -13.85 -12.00 -18.55
CA LYS A 32 -13.61 -13.45 -18.60
C LYS A 32 -12.74 -13.87 -17.44
N GLU A 33 -13.04 -15.03 -16.87
CA GLU A 33 -12.15 -15.65 -15.88
C GLU A 33 -10.80 -15.98 -16.53
N ASN A 34 -9.71 -15.52 -15.92
CA ASN A 34 -8.35 -15.75 -16.36
C ASN A 34 -7.37 -15.46 -15.21
N ASP A 35 -6.11 -15.82 -15.41
CA ASP A 35 -5.08 -15.74 -14.38
C ASP A 35 -4.85 -14.30 -13.87
N ILE A 36 -4.97 -13.27 -14.72
CA ILE A 36 -4.83 -11.86 -14.30
C ILE A 36 -5.98 -11.43 -13.39
N LYS A 37 -7.21 -11.86 -13.70
CA LYS A 37 -8.36 -11.61 -12.83
C LYS A 37 -8.20 -12.32 -11.49
N GLY A 38 -7.74 -13.57 -11.51
CA GLY A 38 -7.41 -14.33 -10.31
C GLY A 38 -6.37 -13.63 -9.45
N LEU A 39 -5.28 -13.17 -10.08
CA LEU A 39 -4.22 -12.39 -9.41
C LEU A 39 -4.77 -11.15 -8.72
N PHE A 40 -5.57 -10.32 -9.40
CA PHE A 40 -6.12 -9.12 -8.77
C PHE A 40 -7.10 -9.42 -7.63
N LEU A 41 -7.85 -10.53 -7.69
CA LEU A 41 -8.70 -10.91 -6.56
C LEU A 41 -7.87 -11.37 -5.36
N ASP A 42 -6.80 -12.14 -5.61
CA ASP A 42 -5.87 -12.59 -4.57
C ASP A 42 -5.15 -11.41 -3.90
N LEU A 43 -4.58 -10.50 -4.69
CA LEU A 43 -3.95 -9.27 -4.19
C LEU A 43 -4.94 -8.44 -3.35
N ALA A 44 -6.19 -8.28 -3.79
CA ALA A 44 -7.20 -7.57 -3.00
C ALA A 44 -7.46 -8.23 -1.63
N GLU A 45 -7.43 -9.56 -1.52
CA GLU A 45 -7.58 -10.25 -0.24
C GLU A 45 -6.36 -10.04 0.67
N LYS A 46 -5.14 -10.01 0.10
CA LYS A 46 -3.89 -9.72 0.83
C LYS A 46 -3.88 -8.29 1.38
N GLU A 47 -4.35 -7.31 0.62
CA GLU A 47 -4.51 -5.91 1.07
C GLU A 47 -5.40 -5.79 2.33
N LEU A 48 -6.51 -6.55 2.39
CA LEU A 48 -7.36 -6.57 3.59
C LEU A 48 -6.63 -7.12 4.82
N HIS A 49 -5.69 -8.05 4.62
CA HIS A 49 -4.84 -8.54 5.68
C HIS A 49 -3.90 -7.45 6.20
N HIS A 50 -3.25 -6.71 5.28
CA HIS A 50 -2.37 -5.60 5.63
C HIS A 50 -3.10 -4.48 6.37
N ILE A 51 -4.31 -4.10 5.92
CA ILE A 51 -5.18 -3.15 6.64
C ILE A 51 -5.38 -3.60 8.10
N THR A 52 -5.66 -4.88 8.31
CA THR A 52 -5.87 -5.44 9.65
C THR A 52 -4.59 -5.35 10.48
N ILE A 53 -3.43 -5.65 9.91
CA ILE A 53 -2.12 -5.52 10.58
C ILE A 53 -1.88 -4.07 11.00
N PHE A 54 -2.09 -3.10 10.11
CA PHE A 54 -1.88 -1.68 10.41
C PHE A 54 -2.87 -1.16 11.45
N GLN A 55 -4.14 -1.59 11.42
CA GLN A 55 -5.11 -1.24 12.45
C GLN A 55 -4.76 -1.83 13.83
N GLU A 56 -4.20 -3.05 13.88
CA GLU A 56 -3.70 -3.65 15.12
C GLU A 56 -2.44 -2.96 15.62
N LEU A 57 -1.58 -2.50 14.70
CA LEU A 57 -0.46 -1.62 15.04
C LEU A 57 -0.99 -0.32 15.67
N ALA A 58 -1.92 0.40 15.04
CA ALA A 58 -2.47 1.66 15.56
C ALA A 58 -2.89 1.57 17.05
N LYS A 59 -3.58 0.48 17.43
CA LYS A 59 -4.02 0.24 18.81
C LYS A 59 -2.88 0.10 19.82
N ARG A 60 -1.70 -0.33 19.37
CA ARG A 60 -0.49 -0.51 20.19
C ARG A 60 0.38 0.76 20.24
N PHE A 61 0.21 1.66 19.27
CA PHE A 61 0.99 2.90 19.13
C PHE A 61 0.65 3.98 20.18
N GLU A 62 -0.49 3.90 20.89
CA GLU A 62 -0.80 4.80 22.02
C GLU A 62 0.23 4.73 23.18
N ALA A 63 1.13 3.74 23.20
CA ALA A 63 2.09 3.51 24.29
C ALA A 63 3.53 4.02 24.04
N GLU A 64 3.94 4.29 22.80
CA GLU A 64 5.33 4.67 22.45
C GLU A 64 5.36 6.03 21.71
N LYS A 65 6.12 7.01 22.25
CA LYS A 65 6.33 8.29 21.56
C LYS A 65 7.27 8.07 20.36
N PHE A 66 6.70 8.00 19.16
CA PHE A 66 7.45 8.09 17.92
C PHE A 66 7.75 9.56 17.62
N GLU A 67 9.03 9.93 17.57
CA GLU A 67 9.47 11.22 17.02
C GLU A 67 9.92 11.00 15.57
N PHE A 68 9.00 11.20 14.63
CA PHE A 68 9.32 11.15 13.20
C PHE A 68 9.86 12.50 12.74
N ASN A 69 11.18 12.62 12.60
CA ASN A 69 11.79 13.85 12.08
C ASN A 69 11.31 14.10 10.64
N LEU A 70 10.66 15.25 10.43
CA LEU A 70 9.99 15.54 9.16
C LEU A 70 10.93 16.06 8.10
N ASP A 71 12.04 16.69 8.46
CA ASP A 71 12.82 17.38 7.42
C ASP A 71 13.40 16.37 6.40
N GLU A 72 13.46 15.08 6.75
CA GLU A 72 13.82 13.97 5.84
C GLU A 72 12.61 13.18 5.31
N ALA A 73 11.49 13.15 6.06
CA ALA A 73 10.31 12.36 5.71
C ALA A 73 9.24 13.18 4.97
N GLU A 74 9.23 14.50 5.08
CA GLU A 74 8.22 15.42 4.55
C GLU A 74 8.26 15.45 3.03
N ASP A 75 9.43 15.57 2.40
CA ASP A 75 9.54 15.52 0.94
C ASP A 75 9.03 14.19 0.40
N TYR A 76 9.24 13.09 1.12
CA TYR A 76 8.86 11.76 0.69
C TYR A 76 7.40 11.42 0.99
N ILE A 77 6.90 11.74 2.19
CA ILE A 77 5.47 11.64 2.56
C ILE A 77 4.64 12.59 1.71
N ASN A 78 5.10 13.81 1.43
CA ASN A 78 4.41 14.72 0.51
C ASN A 78 4.54 14.29 -0.95
N TYR A 79 5.67 13.69 -1.35
CA TYR A 79 5.82 13.11 -2.68
C TYR A 79 4.81 11.97 -2.87
N LEU A 80 4.72 11.04 -1.92
CA LEU A 80 3.76 9.94 -1.94
C LEU A 80 2.32 10.43 -1.78
N ALA A 81 2.02 11.33 -0.84
CA ALA A 81 0.71 11.96 -0.71
C ALA A 81 0.33 12.78 -1.96
N GLY A 82 1.31 13.30 -2.69
CA GLY A 82 1.16 13.93 -4.00
C GLY A 82 1.02 12.94 -5.15
N GLN A 83 1.47 11.69 -5.00
CA GLN A 83 1.09 10.60 -5.89
C GLN A 83 -0.39 10.31 -5.65
N HIS A 84 -1.18 10.43 -6.72
CA HIS A 84 -2.65 10.44 -6.69
C HIS A 84 -3.29 9.29 -5.90
N ILE A 85 -2.62 8.14 -5.78
CA ILE A 85 -3.12 6.91 -5.18
C ILE A 85 -2.89 6.84 -3.67
N PHE A 86 -1.85 7.45 -3.10
CA PHE A 86 -1.59 7.33 -1.65
C PHE A 86 -2.23 8.47 -0.84
N GLY A 87 -2.44 9.65 -1.44
CA GLY A 87 -2.93 10.82 -0.71
C GLY A 87 -4.45 10.91 -0.54
N LYS A 88 -5.24 10.35 -1.47
CA LYS A 88 -6.69 10.59 -1.54
C LYS A 88 -7.48 9.31 -1.37
N ALA A 89 -8.40 9.29 -0.41
CA ALA A 89 -9.36 8.20 -0.26
C ALA A 89 -10.17 7.98 -1.55
N GLY A 90 -10.30 6.72 -1.97
CA GLY A 90 -11.01 6.33 -3.19
C GLY A 90 -10.22 6.55 -4.48
N ALA A 91 -8.94 6.92 -4.39
CA ALA A 91 -8.09 7.09 -5.57
C ALA A 91 -7.89 5.77 -6.34
N GLY A 92 -7.88 4.63 -5.65
CA GLY A 92 -7.78 3.32 -6.30
C GLY A 92 -8.90 3.06 -7.30
N VAL A 93 -10.14 3.44 -6.96
CA VAL A 93 -11.30 3.31 -7.87
C VAL A 93 -11.17 4.25 -9.07
N GLU A 94 -10.77 5.50 -8.85
CA GLU A 94 -10.61 6.47 -9.92
C GLU A 94 -9.49 6.06 -10.90
N LEU A 95 -8.40 5.52 -10.37
CA LEU A 95 -7.31 4.99 -11.18
C LEU A 95 -7.74 3.78 -12.00
N ALA A 96 -8.49 2.84 -11.40
CA ALA A 96 -9.00 1.68 -12.12
C ALA A 96 -9.92 2.09 -13.29
N LYS A 97 -10.64 3.21 -13.19
CA LYS A 97 -11.47 3.75 -14.28
C LYS A 97 -10.64 4.35 -15.43
N SER A 98 -9.41 4.80 -15.17
CA SER A 98 -8.53 5.30 -16.24
C SER A 98 -7.80 4.19 -17.00
N VAL A 99 -7.81 2.95 -16.48
CA VAL A 99 -7.16 1.81 -17.12
C VAL A 99 -7.93 1.35 -18.36
N HIS A 100 -7.24 1.19 -19.48
CA HIS A 100 -7.84 0.81 -20.75
C HIS A 100 -7.65 -0.67 -21.10
N ASN A 101 -6.67 -1.34 -20.51
CA ASN A 101 -6.36 -2.74 -20.81
C ASN A 101 -5.66 -3.46 -19.62
N PRO A 102 -5.66 -4.81 -19.59
CA PRO A 102 -5.07 -5.55 -18.48
C PRO A 102 -3.57 -5.32 -18.27
N ARG A 103 -2.78 -5.07 -19.33
CA ARG A 103 -1.35 -4.82 -19.21
C ARG A 103 -1.09 -3.50 -18.47
N GLU A 104 -1.82 -2.45 -18.82
CA GLU A 104 -1.77 -1.16 -18.12
C GLU A 104 -2.16 -1.30 -16.64
N ALA A 105 -3.17 -2.14 -16.34
CA ALA A 105 -3.54 -2.45 -14.96
C ALA A 105 -2.36 -3.07 -14.17
N LEU A 106 -1.64 -4.01 -14.78
CA LEU A 106 -0.48 -4.68 -14.18
C LEU A 106 0.71 -3.74 -14.02
N GLU A 107 0.99 -2.88 -14.99
CA GLU A 107 2.07 -1.89 -14.89
C GLU A 107 1.80 -0.87 -13.77
N ILE A 108 0.53 -0.47 -13.60
CA ILE A 108 0.10 0.37 -12.49
C ILE A 108 0.19 -0.36 -11.15
N ALA A 109 -0.27 -1.61 -11.08
CA ALA A 109 -0.17 -2.46 -9.89
C ALA A 109 1.30 -2.61 -9.46
N LEU A 110 2.19 -2.92 -10.39
CA LEU A 110 3.62 -3.07 -10.10
C LEU A 110 4.23 -1.78 -9.56
N LYS A 111 3.88 -0.63 -10.14
CA LYS A 111 4.34 0.66 -9.60
C LYS A 111 3.81 0.88 -8.19
N PHE A 112 2.54 0.55 -7.96
CA PHE A 112 1.89 0.70 -6.66
C PHE A 112 2.60 -0.12 -5.58
N GLU A 113 2.80 -1.42 -5.80
CA GLU A 113 3.52 -2.31 -4.88
C GLU A 113 4.94 -1.81 -4.56
N ASN A 114 5.70 -1.39 -5.59
CA ASN A 114 7.06 -0.89 -5.38
C ASN A 114 7.09 0.42 -4.56
N ASP A 115 6.12 1.29 -4.80
CA ASP A 115 5.96 2.53 -4.04
C ASP A 115 5.57 2.22 -2.57
N SER A 116 4.67 1.25 -2.33
CA SER A 116 4.31 0.73 -0.99
C SER A 116 5.52 0.15 -0.25
N VAL A 117 6.30 -0.74 -0.91
CA VAL A 117 7.56 -1.30 -0.36
C VAL A 117 8.51 -0.20 0.08
N THR A 118 8.66 0.83 -0.75
CA THR A 118 9.57 1.95 -0.44
C THR A 118 9.06 2.74 0.77
N PHE A 119 7.74 3.00 0.84
CA PHE A 119 7.13 3.67 1.98
C PHE A 119 7.31 2.90 3.29
N TYR A 120 6.96 1.61 3.30
CA TYR A 120 7.07 0.77 4.49
C TYR A 120 8.54 0.58 4.91
N THR A 121 9.48 0.50 3.97
CA THR A 121 10.92 0.45 4.29
C THR A 121 11.40 1.71 5.01
N GLU A 122 10.94 2.89 4.58
CA GLU A 122 11.28 4.14 5.28
C GLU A 122 10.61 4.24 6.66
N LEU A 123 9.41 3.68 6.80
CA LEU A 123 8.72 3.56 8.08
C LEU A 123 9.44 2.59 9.04
N GLU A 124 9.85 1.42 8.55
CA GLU A 124 10.59 0.41 9.32
C GLU A 124 11.91 0.97 9.88
N LYS A 125 12.66 1.75 9.09
CA LYS A 125 13.93 2.37 9.53
C LYS A 125 13.78 3.28 10.75
N ARG A 126 12.58 3.84 10.93
CA ARG A 126 12.24 4.81 11.98
C ARG A 126 11.33 4.22 13.06
N THR A 127 11.05 2.91 12.95
CA THR A 127 10.23 2.16 13.89
C THR A 127 11.11 1.19 14.69
N GLU A 128 10.81 1.04 15.97
CA GLU A 128 11.50 0.10 16.87
C GLU A 128 10.57 -1.06 17.26
N SER A 129 11.08 -1.96 18.10
CA SER A 129 10.28 -2.97 18.82
C SER A 129 9.52 -3.97 17.91
N ASP A 130 8.30 -4.33 18.31
CA ASP A 130 7.46 -5.32 17.63
C ASP A 130 6.84 -4.77 16.35
N ALA A 131 6.62 -3.45 16.30
CA ALA A 131 6.11 -2.77 15.11
C ALA A 131 7.08 -2.89 13.93
N LYS A 132 8.39 -2.82 14.18
CA LYS A 132 9.42 -3.06 13.18
C LYS A 132 9.31 -4.45 12.54
N ARG A 133 9.08 -5.49 13.35
CA ARG A 133 8.95 -6.87 12.82
C ARG A 133 7.72 -7.04 11.95
N LEU A 134 6.60 -6.43 12.35
CA LEU A 134 5.35 -6.46 11.57
C LEU A 134 5.51 -5.70 10.24
N LEU A 135 6.14 -4.52 10.26
CA LEU A 135 6.47 -3.78 9.04
C LEU A 135 7.38 -4.58 8.11
N HIS A 136 8.40 -5.24 8.66
CA HIS A 136 9.28 -6.10 7.88
C HIS A 136 8.52 -7.23 7.16
N GLN A 137 7.54 -7.84 7.82
CA GLN A 137 6.70 -8.87 7.21
C GLN A 137 5.88 -8.31 6.04
N VAL A 138 5.20 -7.17 6.24
CA VAL A 138 4.44 -6.51 5.17
C VAL A 138 5.36 -6.15 4.00
N ILE A 139 6.55 -5.60 4.25
CA ILE A 139 7.53 -5.27 3.19
C ILE A 139 7.90 -6.48 2.34
N GLU A 140 8.11 -7.65 2.95
CA GLU A 140 8.47 -8.86 2.20
C GLU A 140 7.27 -9.41 1.41
N GLU A 141 6.04 -9.31 1.94
CA GLU A 141 4.81 -9.68 1.23
C GLU A 141 4.56 -8.77 0.02
N GLU A 142 4.72 -7.45 0.15
CA GLU A 142 4.55 -6.49 -0.96
C GLU A 142 5.62 -6.71 -2.05
N LYS A 143 6.85 -7.10 -1.67
CA LYS A 143 7.85 -7.54 -2.64
C LYS A 143 7.46 -8.84 -3.35
N GLU A 144 6.75 -9.74 -2.68
CA GLU A 144 6.18 -10.94 -3.31
C GLU A 144 5.07 -10.57 -4.29
N HIS A 145 4.17 -9.66 -3.92
CA HIS A 145 3.14 -9.14 -4.82
C HIS A 145 3.74 -8.54 -6.09
N ALA A 146 4.74 -7.67 -5.95
CA ALA A 146 5.47 -7.09 -7.08
C ALA A 146 6.06 -8.17 -8.00
N ARG A 147 6.68 -9.22 -7.44
CA ARG A 147 7.23 -10.36 -8.22
C ARG A 147 6.14 -11.17 -8.91
N GLU A 148 5.00 -11.39 -8.24
CA GLU A 148 3.84 -12.08 -8.83
C GLU A 148 3.33 -11.30 -10.04
N ILE A 149 3.15 -9.98 -9.90
CA ILE A 149 2.70 -9.08 -10.98
C ILE A 149 3.69 -9.06 -12.15
N GLU A 150 5.00 -8.95 -11.88
CA GLU A 150 6.05 -8.97 -12.92
C GLU A 150 5.98 -10.24 -13.77
N GLY A 151 5.57 -11.38 -13.20
CA GLY A 151 5.38 -12.63 -13.94
C GLY A 151 4.32 -12.57 -15.06
N PHE A 152 3.46 -11.55 -15.07
CA PHE A 152 2.38 -11.37 -16.04
C PHE A 152 2.60 -10.23 -17.06
N ILE A 153 3.72 -9.49 -16.99
CA ILE A 153 4.02 -8.32 -17.84
C ILE A 153 4.90 -8.69 -19.05
#